data_AF-A0A7S1WBT4-F1
#
_entry.id   AF-A0A7S1WBT4-F1
#
_cell.length_a   1.000
_cell.length_b   1.000
_cell.length_c   1.000
_cell.angle_alpha   90.00
_cell.angle_beta   90.00
_cell.angle_gamma   90.00
#
_symmetry.space_group_name_H-M   'P 1'
#
loop_
_entity.id
_entity.type
_entity.pdbx_description
1 polymer ?
#
loop_
_entity_poly.entity_id
_entity_poly.type
_entity_poly.pdbx_seq_one_letter_code
_entity_poly.pdbx_strand_id
1 'polypeptide(L)'
;YDDPASSKLRHDGSSQDTSRQDLSRNELGKVADDQSFYQVRGSCWDACCFIGTNSLPTHTSLGLALSVLVNVGIQVIFSAIIWSFVMEPTYDTELVEQVKRWRYRAHTYRMSDAENHRSLASRVCAGDPTLSYATGKMVWAQELKGWLTGNNFLLCILALFLWGLTIFAELFDAVQFLASVICLPWGSSTHISANRGKLQLVSISHGTALMVVVVALVRLGVAGVLLFIGSVWLINTDSPGDLILNAVALNFLLQCDELVYSVFCPPTARAVIQSLEPIALKKTTKLPLQMVVSSAWLALPAFVLYLAHNQLIPYQELKVEVMEALCGGTSRFVFDIDALGRVVYAVTPDMNDLSPLAAHRNDVVQRIIHNDSRTEIPAVRMRLDEMELATRMTKAQITRFWACADKPSDLRFSYGAIGAGSLETCAR
;
A
#
# COMPACT_ATOMS: atom_id res chain seq x y z
N TYR A 1 -5.69 95.18 -12.75
CA TYR A 1 -4.77 94.08 -13.04
C TYR A 1 -5.64 92.88 -13.29
N ASP A 2 -5.66 92.49 -14.56
CA ASP A 2 -6.88 92.24 -15.31
C ASP A 2 -7.44 90.82 -15.21
N ASP A 3 -8.76 90.82 -15.08
CA ASP A 3 -9.84 89.98 -15.58
C ASP A 3 -9.77 88.44 -15.71
N PRO A 4 -10.88 87.75 -15.32
CA PRO A 4 -11.14 86.33 -15.55
C PRO A 4 -11.93 86.11 -16.85
N ALA A 5 -11.65 85.01 -17.58
CA ALA A 5 -12.62 84.46 -18.52
C ALA A 5 -12.43 82.95 -18.74
N SER A 6 -13.58 82.32 -18.87
CA SER A 6 -13.91 80.92 -18.90
C SER A 6 -13.54 80.17 -20.18
N SER A 7 -13.62 78.84 -20.05
CA SER A 7 -13.93 77.84 -21.07
C SER A 7 -12.77 77.23 -21.87
N LYS A 8 -12.43 75.98 -21.52
CA LYS A 8 -12.79 74.80 -22.32
C LYS A 8 -12.29 73.52 -21.64
N LEU A 9 -13.23 72.77 -21.09
CA LEU A 9 -13.09 71.34 -20.84
C LEU A 9 -12.78 70.66 -22.18
N ARG A 10 -11.61 70.01 -22.26
CA ARG A 10 -11.36 68.88 -23.16
C ARG A 10 -10.93 67.70 -22.31
N HIS A 11 -11.88 66.78 -22.12
CA HIS A 11 -11.61 65.39 -21.80
C HIS A 11 -10.92 64.75 -23.00
N ASP A 12 -9.59 64.65 -22.98
CA ASP A 12 -8.88 63.67 -23.80
C ASP A 12 -8.81 62.37 -23.00
N GLY A 13 -9.87 61.56 -23.16
CA GLY A 13 -9.81 60.14 -22.87
C GLY A 13 -8.98 59.47 -23.95
N SER A 14 -7.67 59.35 -23.73
CA SER A 14 -6.87 58.38 -24.48
C SER A 14 -7.11 57.00 -23.87
N SER A 15 -8.16 56.34 -24.34
CA SER A 15 -8.28 54.89 -24.25
C SER A 15 -7.02 54.28 -24.90
N GLN A 16 -6.04 53.90 -24.08
CA GLN A 16 -5.03 52.95 -24.48
C GLN A 16 -5.76 51.62 -24.71
N ASP A 17 -6.17 51.41 -25.96
CA ASP A 17 -6.52 50.11 -26.49
C ASP A 17 -5.23 49.26 -26.46
N THR A 18 -4.96 48.65 -25.30
CA THR A 18 -4.10 47.47 -25.21
C THR A 18 -4.77 46.38 -26.04
N SER A 19 -4.50 46.41 -27.34
CA SER A 19 -4.81 45.35 -28.27
C SER A 19 -4.13 44.09 -27.74
N ARG A 20 -4.89 43.23 -27.05
CA ARG A 20 -4.50 41.85 -26.77
C ARG A 20 -4.32 41.16 -28.13
N GLN A 21 -3.10 41.18 -28.65
CA GLN A 21 -2.73 40.31 -29.76
C GLN A 21 -2.56 38.91 -29.19
N ASP A 22 -3.53 38.05 -29.48
CA ASP A 22 -3.43 36.63 -29.17
C ASP A 22 -2.21 36.06 -29.92
N LEU A 23 -1.23 35.57 -29.17
CA LEU A 23 -0.04 34.90 -29.72
C LEU A 23 -0.48 33.74 -30.60
N SER A 24 -0.11 33.78 -31.88
CA SER A 24 -0.42 32.71 -32.82
C SER A 24 0.15 31.38 -32.32
N ARG A 25 -0.50 30.25 -32.62
CA ARG A 25 -0.04 28.91 -32.22
C ARG A 25 1.42 28.62 -32.62
N ASN A 26 1.88 29.22 -33.72
CA ASN A 26 3.26 29.09 -34.18
C ASN A 26 4.24 29.94 -33.36
N GLU A 27 3.83 31.13 -32.90
CA GLU A 27 4.61 31.97 -31.98
C GLU A 27 4.68 31.32 -30.60
N LEU A 28 3.55 30.79 -30.10
CA LEU A 28 3.49 30.03 -28.84
C LEU A 28 4.37 28.77 -28.90
N GLY A 29 4.33 28.06 -30.04
CA GLY A 29 5.20 26.93 -30.32
C GLY A 29 6.68 27.31 -30.32
N LYS A 30 7.05 28.42 -30.97
CA LYS A 30 8.44 28.92 -30.95
C LYS A 30 8.90 29.33 -29.55
N VAL A 31 8.06 30.01 -28.77
CA VAL A 31 8.36 30.41 -27.39
C VAL A 31 8.53 29.18 -26.49
N ALA A 32 7.63 28.19 -26.61
CA ALA A 32 7.75 26.93 -25.88
C ALA A 32 9.00 26.12 -26.33
N ASP A 33 9.36 26.22 -27.61
CA ASP A 33 10.48 25.49 -28.21
C ASP A 33 11.84 26.17 -28.00
N ASP A 34 11.88 27.41 -27.51
CA ASP A 34 13.12 28.13 -27.18
C ASP A 34 13.51 28.05 -25.69
N GLN A 35 12.66 27.47 -24.83
CA GLN A 35 12.83 27.56 -23.37
C GLN A 35 12.83 26.23 -22.59
N SER A 36 13.39 25.16 -23.17
CA SER A 36 13.61 23.93 -22.40
C SER A 36 14.89 24.10 -21.55
N PHE A 37 14.72 24.65 -20.35
CA PHE A 37 15.79 24.84 -19.40
C PHE A 37 15.70 23.85 -18.24
N TYR A 38 16.84 23.34 -17.79
CA TYR A 38 16.94 22.57 -16.56
C TYR A 38 17.51 23.44 -15.44
N GLN A 39 16.72 23.68 -14.39
CA GLN A 39 17.20 24.38 -13.20
C GLN A 39 17.88 23.37 -12.28
N VAL A 40 19.18 23.55 -12.04
CA VAL A 40 19.93 22.77 -11.04
C VAL A 40 19.27 22.97 -9.68
N ARG A 41 18.86 21.87 -9.05
CA ARG A 41 18.15 21.87 -7.77
C ARG A 41 19.12 21.81 -6.60
N GLY A 42 18.63 22.22 -5.44
CA GLY A 42 19.31 22.03 -4.16
C GLY A 42 19.17 20.60 -3.65
N SER A 43 19.71 19.63 -4.38
CA SER A 43 19.70 18.20 -4.02
C SER A 43 21.12 17.65 -3.95
N CYS A 44 21.33 16.55 -3.20
CA CYS A 44 22.62 15.86 -3.19
C CYS A 44 23.01 15.37 -4.58
N TRP A 45 22.03 14.93 -5.36
CA TRP A 45 22.23 14.41 -6.71
C TRP A 45 22.77 15.45 -7.66
N ASP A 46 22.15 16.62 -7.71
CA ASP A 46 22.54 17.70 -8.62
C ASP A 46 23.89 18.29 -8.22
N ALA A 47 24.13 18.39 -6.91
CA ALA A 47 25.36 18.94 -6.36
C ALA A 47 26.61 18.11 -6.71
N CYS A 48 26.44 16.83 -7.10
CA CYS A 48 27.57 16.00 -7.52
C CYS A 48 28.32 16.59 -8.72
N CYS A 49 27.66 17.37 -9.59
CA CYS A 49 28.33 17.98 -10.74
C CYS A 49 29.41 19.02 -10.37
N PHE A 50 29.46 19.44 -9.10
CA PHE A 50 30.45 20.39 -8.60
C PHE A 50 31.62 19.73 -7.84
N ILE A 51 31.61 18.41 -7.65
CA ILE A 51 32.71 17.68 -6.99
C ILE A 51 33.95 17.71 -7.88
N GLY A 52 35.07 18.16 -7.31
CA GLY A 52 36.36 18.22 -8.01
C GLY A 52 36.48 19.39 -9.00
N THR A 53 35.59 20.38 -8.91
CA THR A 53 35.70 21.59 -9.74
C THR A 53 36.79 22.52 -9.22
N ASN A 54 37.60 23.08 -10.13
CA ASN A 54 38.67 24.02 -9.76
C ASN A 54 38.14 25.36 -9.24
N SER A 55 36.86 25.67 -9.48
CA SER A 55 36.18 26.87 -9.00
C SER A 55 35.82 26.80 -7.50
N LEU A 56 35.84 25.62 -6.90
CA LEU A 56 35.51 25.42 -5.50
C LEU A 56 36.74 24.93 -4.71
N PRO A 57 36.92 25.37 -3.45
CA PRO A 57 37.94 24.82 -2.59
C PRO A 57 37.80 23.30 -2.40
N THR A 58 38.92 22.60 -2.19
CA THR A 58 38.94 21.14 -2.00
C THR A 58 38.06 20.68 -0.84
N HIS A 59 38.00 21.44 0.27
CA HIS A 59 37.13 21.12 1.40
C HIS A 59 35.64 21.15 1.04
N THR A 60 35.25 22.05 0.13
CA THR A 60 33.87 22.12 -0.38
C THR A 60 33.55 20.88 -1.21
N SER A 61 34.47 20.46 -2.09
CA SER A 61 34.31 19.22 -2.86
C SER A 61 34.22 17.99 -1.97
N LEU A 62 35.00 17.92 -0.88
CA LEU A 62 34.92 16.84 0.10
C LEU A 62 33.55 16.83 0.81
N GLY A 63 33.04 17.99 1.21
CA GLY A 63 31.71 18.11 1.82
C GLY A 63 30.58 17.67 0.87
N LEU A 64 30.66 18.03 -0.41
CA LEU A 64 29.71 17.57 -1.43
C LEU A 64 29.78 16.05 -1.64
N ALA A 65 30.99 15.48 -1.73
CA ALA A 65 31.16 14.04 -1.84
C ALA A 65 30.60 13.29 -0.62
N LEU A 66 30.87 13.80 0.58
CA LEU A 66 30.29 13.26 1.82
C LEU A 66 28.76 13.33 1.80
N SER A 67 28.18 14.45 1.35
CA SER A 67 26.73 14.61 1.23
C SER A 67 26.10 13.56 0.30
N VAL A 68 26.72 13.26 -0.84
CA VAL A 68 26.24 12.21 -1.76
C VAL A 68 26.36 10.83 -1.12
N LEU A 69 27.49 10.52 -0.46
CA LEU A 69 27.69 9.24 0.20
C LEU A 69 26.69 9.00 1.34
N VAL A 70 26.44 10.03 2.16
CA VAL A 70 25.44 9.98 3.24
C VAL A 70 24.04 9.77 2.65
N ASN A 71 23.68 10.49 1.58
CA ASN A 71 22.38 10.32 0.92
C ASN A 71 22.19 8.88 0.40
N VAL A 72 23.16 8.36 -0.35
CA VAL A 72 23.10 6.97 -0.86
C VAL A 72 23.01 5.98 0.30
N GLY A 73 23.82 6.16 1.35
CA GLY A 73 23.78 5.30 2.54
C GLY A 73 22.42 5.28 3.22
N ILE A 74 21.81 6.45 3.43
CA ILE A 74 20.47 6.59 4.01
C ILE A 74 19.43 5.89 3.15
N GLN A 75 19.42 6.13 1.84
CA GLN A 75 18.45 5.51 0.95
C GLN A 75 18.59 3.98 0.86
N VAL A 76 19.82 3.46 0.86
CA VAL A 76 20.08 2.01 0.90
C VAL A 76 19.58 1.41 2.22
N ILE A 77 19.86 2.05 3.36
CA ILE A 77 19.40 1.58 4.67
C ILE A 77 17.86 1.57 4.72
N PHE A 78 17.19 2.64 4.30
CA PHE A 78 15.73 2.68 4.28
C PHE A 78 15.12 1.66 3.33
N SER A 79 15.72 1.47 2.15
CA SER A 79 15.26 0.43 1.21
C SER A 79 15.39 -0.96 1.82
N ALA A 80 16.47 -1.24 2.55
CA ALA A 80 16.67 -2.50 3.26
C ALA A 80 15.65 -2.68 4.42
N ILE A 81 15.33 -1.61 5.15
CA ILE A 81 14.30 -1.63 6.19
C ILE A 81 12.93 -1.95 5.58
N ILE A 82 12.52 -1.26 4.51
CA ILE A 82 11.24 -1.54 3.83
C ILE A 82 11.22 -2.97 3.31
N TRP A 83 12.31 -3.46 2.74
CA TRP A 83 12.43 -4.83 2.28
C TRP A 83 12.19 -5.86 3.39
N SER A 84 12.65 -5.58 4.62
CA SER A 84 12.38 -6.47 5.77
C SER A 84 10.89 -6.57 6.09
N PHE A 85 10.12 -5.48 5.98
CA PHE A 85 8.66 -5.50 6.15
C PHE A 85 7.94 -6.22 5.01
N VAL A 86 8.49 -6.18 3.80
CA VAL A 86 7.92 -6.89 2.63
C VAL A 86 8.11 -8.40 2.75
N MET A 87 9.21 -8.85 3.34
CA MET A 87 9.55 -10.28 3.44
C MET A 87 8.71 -11.07 4.45
N GLU A 88 8.05 -10.38 5.38
CA GLU A 88 7.19 -10.98 6.39
C GLU A 88 5.73 -10.52 6.17
N PRO A 89 5.04 -11.05 5.14
CA PRO A 89 3.65 -10.66 4.89
C PRO A 89 2.75 -11.07 6.06
N THR A 90 1.80 -10.22 6.43
CA THR A 90 0.88 -10.52 7.54
C THR A 90 0.01 -11.75 7.25
N TYR A 91 -0.42 -11.92 5.99
CA TYR A 91 -1.23 -13.06 5.60
C TYR A 91 -0.43 -14.01 4.71
N ASP A 92 -0.39 -15.26 5.13
CA ASP A 92 0.11 -16.39 4.36
C ASP A 92 -0.85 -17.59 4.49
N THR A 93 -0.57 -18.65 3.72
CA THR A 93 -1.36 -19.88 3.76
C THR A 93 -1.22 -20.62 5.09
N GLU A 94 -0.09 -20.46 5.79
CA GLU A 94 0.10 -21.06 7.10
C GLU A 94 -0.84 -20.44 8.15
N LEU A 95 -1.00 -19.11 8.12
CA LEU A 95 -1.90 -18.38 8.99
C LEU A 95 -3.35 -18.81 8.81
N VAL A 96 -3.79 -19.07 7.57
CA VAL A 96 -5.12 -19.63 7.31
C VAL A 96 -5.32 -20.93 8.10
N GLU A 97 -4.34 -21.84 8.06
CA GLU A 97 -4.40 -23.11 8.81
C GLU A 97 -4.32 -22.92 10.32
N GLN A 98 -3.53 -21.95 10.79
CA GLN A 98 -3.51 -21.57 12.22
C GLN A 98 -4.87 -21.02 12.68
N VAL A 99 -5.55 -20.24 11.84
CA VAL A 99 -6.88 -19.69 12.10
C VAL A 99 -7.95 -20.78 12.12
N LYS A 100 -7.92 -21.72 11.17
CA LYS A 100 -8.82 -22.90 11.17
C LYS A 100 -8.67 -23.71 12.47
N ARG A 101 -7.43 -23.99 12.90
CA ARG A 101 -7.14 -24.66 14.18
C ARG A 101 -7.60 -23.87 15.40
N TRP A 102 -7.44 -22.55 15.38
CA TRP A 102 -7.99 -21.69 16.44
C TRP A 102 -9.51 -21.79 16.47
N ARG A 103 -10.18 -21.72 15.32
CA ARG A 103 -11.63 -21.77 15.23
C ARG A 103 -12.20 -23.08 15.77
N TYR A 104 -11.56 -24.21 15.46
CA TYR A 104 -11.93 -25.50 16.05
C TYR A 104 -11.96 -25.43 17.59
N ARG A 105 -10.90 -24.87 18.21
CA ARG A 105 -10.84 -24.68 19.67
C ARG A 105 -11.85 -23.65 20.18
N ALA A 106 -12.14 -22.62 19.39
CA ALA A 106 -13.11 -21.58 19.76
C ALA A 106 -14.57 -22.09 19.78
N HIS A 107 -14.84 -23.24 19.15
CA HIS A 107 -16.09 -23.97 19.24
C HIS A 107 -16.11 -25.03 20.35
N THR A 108 -14.99 -25.30 21.03
CA THR A 108 -15.01 -26.22 22.17
C THR A 108 -15.83 -25.62 23.30
N TYR A 109 -16.68 -26.44 23.91
CA TYR A 109 -17.55 -26.04 25.02
C TYR A 109 -16.78 -25.34 26.16
N ARG A 110 -15.55 -25.80 26.47
CA ARG A 110 -14.67 -25.18 27.48
C ARG A 110 -14.33 -23.71 27.22
N MET A 111 -14.41 -23.27 25.98
CA MET A 111 -14.17 -21.89 25.56
C MET A 111 -15.47 -21.07 25.45
N SER A 112 -16.62 -21.68 25.73
CA SER A 112 -17.91 -20.98 25.70
C SER A 112 -18.10 -20.09 26.92
N ASP A 113 -18.91 -19.04 26.75
CA ASP A 113 -19.28 -18.15 27.85
C ASP A 113 -20.08 -18.90 28.91
N ALA A 114 -19.70 -18.74 30.18
CA ALA A 114 -20.37 -19.43 31.29
C ALA A 114 -21.78 -18.88 31.54
N GLU A 115 -22.01 -17.59 31.27
CA GLU A 115 -23.28 -16.93 31.54
C GLU A 115 -24.29 -17.15 30.42
N ASN A 116 -23.89 -16.89 29.16
CA ASN A 116 -24.81 -16.93 28.02
C ASN A 116 -24.64 -18.17 27.12
N HIS A 117 -23.70 -19.06 27.43
CA HIS A 117 -23.39 -20.27 26.64
C HIS A 117 -23.15 -19.99 25.16
N ARG A 118 -22.53 -18.85 24.86
CA ARG A 118 -22.13 -18.46 23.51
C ARG A 118 -20.75 -19.02 23.20
N SER A 119 -20.56 -19.51 21.98
CA SER A 119 -19.23 -19.95 21.52
C SER A 119 -18.27 -18.76 21.48
N LEU A 120 -16.98 -19.01 21.73
CA LEU A 120 -15.96 -17.96 21.60
C LEU A 120 -15.91 -17.41 20.18
N ALA A 121 -16.03 -18.30 19.18
CA ALA A 121 -16.05 -17.92 17.77
C ALA A 121 -17.20 -16.92 17.47
N SER A 122 -18.40 -17.17 17.97
CA SER A 122 -19.55 -16.27 17.77
C SER A 122 -19.31 -14.90 18.40
N ARG A 123 -18.71 -14.85 19.59
CA ARG A 123 -18.41 -13.58 20.29
C ARG A 123 -17.34 -12.78 19.56
N VAL A 124 -16.27 -13.45 19.10
CA VAL A 124 -15.18 -12.83 18.31
C VAL A 124 -15.73 -12.23 17.01
N CYS A 125 -16.51 -12.99 16.25
CA CYS A 125 -17.08 -12.52 14.99
C CYS A 125 -18.15 -11.44 15.16
N ALA A 126 -18.82 -11.40 16.32
CA ALA A 126 -19.77 -10.35 16.68
C ALA A 126 -19.10 -9.07 17.21
N GLY A 127 -17.79 -9.09 17.50
CA GLY A 127 -17.09 -7.93 18.04
C GLY A 127 -17.42 -7.67 19.52
N ASP A 128 -17.63 -8.71 20.32
CA ASP A 128 -18.02 -8.58 21.73
C ASP A 128 -16.90 -7.93 22.58
N PRO A 129 -17.08 -6.68 23.05
CA PRO A 129 -16.03 -5.95 23.78
C PRO A 129 -15.76 -6.52 25.18
N THR A 130 -16.60 -7.42 25.67
CA THR A 130 -16.44 -8.04 27.00
C THR A 130 -15.44 -9.22 27.00
N LEU A 131 -14.87 -9.56 25.84
CA LEU A 131 -13.88 -10.62 25.71
C LEU A 131 -12.55 -10.25 26.35
N SER A 132 -12.22 -10.91 27.47
CA SER A 132 -10.88 -10.89 28.07
C SER A 132 -9.91 -11.87 27.40
N TYR A 133 -10.44 -12.91 26.75
CA TYR A 133 -9.68 -13.89 26.00
C TYR A 133 -9.92 -13.74 24.50
N ALA A 134 -8.88 -13.92 23.69
CA ALA A 134 -8.92 -13.79 22.23
C ALA A 134 -9.33 -12.40 21.70
N THR A 135 -9.15 -11.33 22.49
CA THR A 135 -9.40 -9.93 22.09
C THR A 135 -8.66 -9.58 20.79
N GLY A 136 -7.42 -10.05 20.62
CA GLY A 136 -6.66 -9.85 19.38
C GLY A 136 -7.34 -10.43 18.13
N LYS A 137 -7.98 -11.61 18.24
CA LYS A 137 -8.72 -12.21 17.11
C LYS A 137 -10.01 -11.45 16.81
N MET A 138 -10.64 -10.87 17.83
CA MET A 138 -11.82 -10.00 17.65
C MET A 138 -11.46 -8.70 16.94
N VAL A 139 -10.42 -7.99 17.39
CA VAL A 139 -9.95 -6.75 16.73
C VAL A 139 -9.62 -7.03 15.28
N TRP A 140 -8.84 -8.08 15.03
CA TRP A 140 -8.46 -8.48 13.69
C TRP A 140 -9.65 -8.86 12.80
N ALA A 141 -10.65 -9.57 13.34
CA ALA A 141 -11.89 -9.86 12.62
C ALA A 141 -12.63 -8.58 12.22
N GLN A 142 -12.76 -7.61 13.13
CA GLN A 142 -13.46 -6.36 12.84
C GLN A 142 -12.71 -5.52 11.81
N GLU A 143 -11.37 -5.47 11.87
CA GLU A 143 -10.54 -4.79 10.89
C GLU A 143 -10.66 -5.41 9.50
N LEU A 144 -10.52 -6.75 9.39
CA LEU A 144 -10.73 -7.48 8.15
C LEU A 144 -12.13 -7.24 7.58
N LYS A 145 -13.16 -7.23 8.44
CA LYS A 145 -14.55 -6.98 8.01
C LYS A 145 -14.70 -5.58 7.46
N GLY A 146 -14.16 -4.58 8.16
CA GLY A 146 -14.14 -3.19 7.69
C GLY A 146 -13.38 -3.05 6.38
N TRP A 147 -12.26 -3.77 6.25
CA TRP A 147 -11.46 -3.79 5.02
C TRP A 147 -12.27 -4.30 3.83
N LEU A 148 -12.88 -5.49 3.95
CA LEU A 148 -13.60 -6.20 2.89
C LEU A 148 -14.95 -5.56 2.52
N THR A 149 -15.62 -4.90 3.46
CA THR A 149 -16.93 -4.25 3.20
C THR A 149 -16.82 -2.82 2.72
N GLY A 150 -15.67 -2.17 2.94
CA GLY A 150 -15.42 -0.78 2.56
C GLY A 150 -14.81 -0.61 1.16
N ASN A 151 -14.65 0.65 0.75
CA ASN A 151 -13.95 1.03 -0.48
C ASN A 151 -12.41 0.99 -0.35
N ASN A 152 -11.88 0.18 0.57
CA ASN A 152 -10.45 0.16 0.89
C ASN A 152 -9.60 -0.42 -0.25
N PHE A 153 -10.17 -1.30 -1.07
CA PHE A 153 -9.55 -1.74 -2.31
C PHE A 153 -9.26 -0.57 -3.26
N LEU A 154 -10.24 0.34 -3.44
CA LEU A 154 -10.06 1.54 -4.25
C LEU A 154 -9.05 2.50 -3.61
N LEU A 155 -9.07 2.64 -2.28
CA LEU A 155 -8.07 3.42 -1.54
C LEU A 155 -6.65 2.89 -1.80
N CYS A 156 -6.46 1.56 -1.81
CA CYS A 156 -5.17 0.94 -2.13
C CYS A 156 -4.73 1.22 -3.57
N ILE A 157 -5.63 1.12 -4.54
CA ILE A 157 -5.33 1.47 -5.95
C ILE A 157 -4.95 2.95 -6.07
N LEU A 158 -5.68 3.84 -5.39
CA LEU A 158 -5.38 5.28 -5.39
C LEU A 158 -4.02 5.56 -4.75
N ALA A 159 -3.71 4.92 -3.62
CA ALA A 159 -2.42 5.03 -2.96
C ALA A 159 -1.26 4.55 -3.85
N LEU A 160 -1.41 3.39 -4.52
CA LEU A 160 -0.44 2.88 -5.49
C LEU A 160 -0.25 3.81 -6.69
N PHE A 161 -1.34 4.39 -7.19
CA PHE A 161 -1.28 5.34 -8.31
C PHE A 161 -0.54 6.63 -7.92
N LEU A 162 -0.88 7.22 -6.76
CA LEU A 162 -0.22 8.41 -6.24
C LEU A 162 1.26 8.15 -5.94
N TRP A 163 1.57 7.01 -5.29
CA TRP A 163 2.96 6.59 -5.07
C TRP A 163 3.74 6.44 -6.36
N GLY A 164 3.14 5.79 -7.36
CA GLY A 164 3.71 5.68 -8.69
C GLY A 164 3.96 7.05 -9.33
N LEU A 165 3.01 7.98 -9.28
CA LEU A 165 3.19 9.35 -9.78
C LEU A 165 4.40 10.04 -9.15
N THR A 166 4.57 9.94 -7.82
CA THR A 166 5.71 10.53 -7.11
C THR A 166 7.03 9.95 -7.62
N ILE A 167 7.13 8.63 -7.76
CA ILE A 167 8.34 8.01 -8.31
C ILE A 167 8.57 8.40 -9.78
N PHE A 168 7.53 8.44 -10.60
CA PHE A 168 7.66 8.84 -12.00
C PHE A 168 8.17 10.29 -12.14
N ALA A 169 7.73 11.19 -11.26
CA ALA A 169 8.26 12.55 -11.19
C ALA A 169 9.76 12.55 -10.85
N GLU A 170 10.17 11.74 -9.87
CA GLU A 170 11.57 11.61 -9.47
C GLU A 170 12.45 11.00 -10.58
N LEU A 171 11.97 9.95 -11.26
CA LEU A 171 12.64 9.36 -12.42
C LEU A 171 12.79 10.37 -13.56
N PHE A 172 11.75 11.17 -13.81
CA PHE A 172 11.77 12.21 -14.83
C PHE A 172 12.81 13.29 -14.51
N ASP A 173 12.86 13.75 -13.27
CA ASP A 173 13.85 14.73 -12.81
C ASP A 173 15.28 14.19 -12.93
N ALA A 174 15.50 12.92 -12.59
CA ALA A 174 16.79 12.25 -12.76
C ALA A 174 17.22 12.13 -14.24
N VAL A 175 16.29 11.78 -15.14
CA VAL A 175 16.54 11.71 -16.59
C VAL A 175 16.80 13.10 -17.18
N GLN A 176 16.04 14.12 -16.77
CA GLN A 176 16.28 15.50 -17.18
C GLN A 176 17.66 15.99 -16.76
N PHE A 177 18.05 15.75 -15.51
CA PHE A 177 19.37 16.08 -15.00
C PHE A 177 20.46 15.41 -15.84
N LEU A 178 20.35 14.09 -16.04
CA LEU A 178 21.30 13.32 -16.83
C LEU A 178 21.39 13.83 -18.28
N ALA A 179 20.25 14.11 -18.91
CA ALA A 179 20.21 14.68 -20.26
C ALA A 179 20.85 16.07 -20.33
N SER A 180 20.65 16.91 -19.31
CA SER A 180 21.26 18.25 -19.23
C SER A 180 22.78 18.17 -19.19
N VAL A 181 23.33 17.22 -18.43
CA VAL A 181 24.78 17.05 -18.28
C VAL A 181 25.41 16.44 -19.53
N ILE A 182 24.74 15.46 -20.16
CA ILE A 182 25.23 14.86 -21.42
C ILE A 182 25.24 15.88 -22.56
N CYS A 183 24.35 16.89 -22.54
CA CYS A 183 24.29 17.92 -23.58
C CYS A 183 25.40 18.98 -23.49
N LEU A 184 25.98 19.17 -22.30
CA LEU A 184 27.03 20.16 -22.07
C LEU A 184 28.30 19.78 -22.84
N PRO A 185 29.08 20.75 -23.35
CA PRO A 185 30.35 20.46 -24.00
C PRO A 185 31.34 19.88 -22.98
N TRP A 186 32.00 18.79 -23.37
CA TRP A 186 32.99 18.10 -22.53
C TRP A 186 34.37 18.72 -22.73
N GLY A 187 35.04 19.05 -21.62
CA GLY A 187 36.37 19.64 -21.57
C GLY A 187 37.34 18.88 -20.68
N SER A 188 38.55 19.42 -20.52
CA SER A 188 39.55 18.91 -19.57
C SER A 188 39.24 19.28 -18.12
N SER A 189 38.61 20.43 -17.91
CA SER A 189 38.19 20.93 -16.59
C SER A 189 36.77 21.50 -16.64
N THR A 190 36.02 21.34 -15.56
CA THR A 190 34.71 21.97 -15.39
C THR A 190 34.88 23.48 -15.18
N HIS A 191 34.23 24.30 -16.00
CA HIS A 191 34.38 25.75 -16.00
C HIS A 191 33.04 26.45 -15.73
N ILE A 192 32.99 27.23 -14.66
CA ILE A 192 31.86 28.10 -14.31
C ILE A 192 32.24 29.52 -14.70
N SER A 193 31.47 30.14 -15.58
CA SER A 193 31.69 31.53 -16.02
C SER A 193 30.70 32.46 -15.35
N ALA A 194 31.15 33.64 -14.90
CA ALA A 194 30.27 34.70 -14.44
C ALA A 194 29.97 35.65 -15.61
N ASN A 195 28.74 35.61 -16.13
CA ASN A 195 28.29 36.50 -17.20
C ASN A 195 27.26 37.48 -16.63
N ARG A 196 27.56 38.79 -16.66
CA ARG A 196 26.66 39.86 -16.18
C ARG A 196 26.13 39.65 -14.74
N GLY A 197 26.99 39.14 -13.85
CA GLY A 197 26.64 38.90 -12.45
C GLY A 197 25.86 37.61 -12.18
N LYS A 198 25.68 36.75 -13.19
CA LYS A 198 25.07 35.43 -13.03
C LYS A 198 26.05 34.32 -13.38
N LEU A 199 25.97 33.20 -12.67
CA LEU A 199 26.86 32.06 -12.89
C LEU A 199 26.27 31.14 -13.95
N GLN A 200 27.06 30.79 -14.96
CA GLN A 200 26.68 29.86 -16.01
C GLN A 200 27.65 28.67 -16.02
N LEU A 201 27.11 27.46 -16.07
CA LEU A 201 27.91 26.25 -16.27
C LEU A 201 28.20 26.09 -17.77
N VAL A 202 29.44 26.35 -18.18
CA VAL A 202 29.81 26.40 -19.61
C VAL A 202 30.23 25.03 -20.13
N SER A 203 31.09 24.34 -19.39
CA SER A 203 31.63 23.03 -19.77
C SER A 203 31.88 22.15 -18.56
N ILE A 204 31.86 20.84 -18.76
CA ILE A 204 32.08 19.83 -17.72
C ILE A 204 33.31 18.97 -18.07
N SER A 205 34.09 18.57 -17.06
CA SER A 205 35.19 17.62 -17.27
C SER A 205 34.66 16.20 -17.56
N HIS A 206 35.43 15.39 -18.28
CA HIS A 206 35.06 13.99 -18.56
C HIS A 206 34.89 13.16 -17.29
N GLY A 207 35.76 13.36 -16.29
CA GLY A 207 35.68 12.66 -15.01
C GLY A 207 34.42 13.03 -14.23
N THR A 208 34.08 14.32 -14.18
CA THR A 208 32.85 14.80 -13.54
C THR A 208 31.61 14.28 -14.29
N ALA A 209 31.61 14.29 -15.62
CA ALA A 209 30.51 13.75 -16.42
C ALA A 209 30.28 12.25 -16.15
N LEU A 210 31.34 11.44 -16.15
CA LEU A 210 31.26 10.02 -15.81
C LEU A 210 30.69 9.80 -14.41
N MET A 211 31.18 10.55 -13.42
CA MET A 211 30.68 10.48 -12.05
C MET A 211 29.20 10.86 -11.97
N VAL A 212 28.77 11.93 -12.64
CA VAL A 212 27.34 12.30 -12.72
C VAL A 212 26.51 11.17 -13.33
N VAL A 213 26.98 10.55 -14.42
CA VAL A 213 26.29 9.40 -15.04
C VAL A 213 26.16 8.26 -14.05
N VAL A 214 27.24 7.90 -13.34
CA VAL A 214 27.20 6.84 -12.32
C VAL A 214 26.22 7.17 -11.20
N VAL A 215 26.26 8.40 -10.67
CA VAL A 215 25.36 8.86 -9.61
C VAL A 215 23.90 8.88 -10.08
N ALA A 216 23.64 9.30 -11.32
CA ALA A 216 22.31 9.27 -11.90
C ALA A 216 21.79 7.84 -12.08
N LEU A 217 22.64 6.90 -12.51
CA LEU A 217 22.27 5.48 -12.59
C LEU A 217 21.95 4.89 -11.21
N VAL A 218 22.71 5.26 -10.17
CA VAL A 218 22.39 4.88 -8.78
C VAL A 218 21.05 5.46 -8.36
N ARG A 219 20.78 6.75 -8.60
CA ARG A 219 19.50 7.42 -8.30
C ARG A 219 18.33 6.71 -8.98
N LEU A 220 18.45 6.42 -10.28
CA LEU A 220 17.43 5.69 -11.05
C LEU A 220 17.23 4.26 -10.50
N GLY A 221 18.31 3.58 -10.14
CA GLY A 221 18.26 2.24 -9.55
C GLY A 221 17.52 2.24 -8.21
N VAL A 222 17.84 3.18 -7.32
CA VAL A 222 17.15 3.31 -6.02
C VAL A 222 15.67 3.65 -6.22
N ALA A 223 15.34 4.62 -7.09
CA ALA A 223 13.94 4.96 -7.37
C ALA A 223 13.16 3.76 -7.94
N GLY A 224 13.78 2.96 -8.82
CA GLY A 224 13.18 1.74 -9.36
C GLY A 224 12.96 0.66 -8.30
N VAL A 225 13.95 0.44 -7.42
CA VAL A 225 13.80 -0.49 -6.28
C VAL A 225 12.69 -0.02 -5.34
N LEU A 226 12.70 1.26 -4.95
CA LEU A 226 11.67 1.86 -4.10
C LEU A 226 10.27 1.79 -4.71
N LEU A 227 10.13 1.96 -6.04
CA LEU A 227 8.85 1.79 -6.72
C LEU A 227 8.27 0.41 -6.43
N PHE A 228 9.07 -0.64 -6.64
CA PHE A 228 8.62 -2.01 -6.48
C PHE A 228 8.37 -2.35 -5.01
N ILE A 229 9.38 -2.18 -4.14
CA ILE A 229 9.27 -2.57 -2.73
C ILE A 229 8.24 -1.72 -1.98
N GLY A 230 8.16 -0.43 -2.29
CA GLY A 230 7.16 0.47 -1.70
C GLY A 230 5.74 0.10 -2.12
N SER A 231 5.54 -0.30 -3.38
CA SER A 231 4.23 -0.78 -3.85
C SER A 231 3.80 -2.07 -3.13
N VAL A 232 4.71 -3.02 -2.97
CA VAL A 232 4.41 -4.26 -2.24
C VAL A 232 4.13 -3.98 -0.76
N TRP A 233 4.89 -3.06 -0.14
CA TRP A 233 4.65 -2.64 1.24
C TRP A 233 3.26 -2.00 1.43
N LEU A 234 2.81 -1.17 0.49
CA LEU A 234 1.46 -0.60 0.50
C LEU A 234 0.38 -1.69 0.35
N ILE A 235 0.58 -2.65 -0.54
CA ILE A 235 -0.36 -3.77 -0.72
C ILE A 235 -0.48 -4.62 0.56
N ASN A 236 0.65 -4.87 1.22
CA ASN A 236 0.71 -5.66 2.45
C ASN A 236 0.12 -4.95 3.68
N THR A 237 -0.32 -3.69 3.56
CA THR A 237 -0.88 -2.95 4.69
C THR A 237 -2.31 -3.37 5.02
N ASP A 238 -2.63 -3.47 6.31
CA ASP A 238 -3.87 -4.10 6.79
C ASP A 238 -4.95 -3.13 7.24
N SER A 239 -4.55 -1.96 7.70
CA SER A 239 -5.46 -0.90 8.09
C SER A 239 -5.43 0.23 7.06
N PRO A 240 -6.57 0.89 6.79
CA PRO A 240 -6.63 1.98 5.82
C PRO A 240 -5.93 3.24 6.34
N GLY A 241 -5.89 3.41 7.66
CA GLY A 241 -5.11 4.48 8.30
C GLY A 241 -3.62 4.31 8.05
N ASP A 242 -3.10 3.09 8.27
CA ASP A 242 -1.69 2.79 8.04
C ASP A 242 -1.33 2.87 6.56
N LEU A 243 -2.25 2.53 5.65
CA LEU A 243 -2.00 2.63 4.21
C LEU A 243 -1.67 4.07 3.80
N ILE A 244 -2.42 5.05 4.30
CA ILE A 244 -2.17 6.47 4.03
C ILE A 244 -0.86 6.91 4.69
N LEU A 245 -0.63 6.50 5.95
CA LEU A 245 0.59 6.84 6.68
C LEU A 245 1.84 6.29 5.98
N ASN A 246 1.79 5.05 5.52
CA ASN A 246 2.87 4.38 4.79
C ASN A 246 3.13 5.06 3.44
N ALA A 247 2.08 5.46 2.71
CA ALA A 247 2.22 6.20 1.46
C ALA A 247 2.92 7.56 1.67
N VAL A 248 2.56 8.29 2.73
CA VAL A 248 3.22 9.56 3.09
C VAL A 248 4.67 9.32 3.54
N ALA A 249 4.93 8.28 4.33
CA ALA A 249 6.28 7.92 4.77
C ALA A 249 7.20 7.60 3.58
N LEU A 250 6.69 6.86 2.58
CA LEU A 250 7.43 6.60 1.34
C LEU A 250 7.80 7.89 0.59
N ASN A 251 6.90 8.88 0.56
CA ASN A 251 7.20 10.19 -0.04
C ASN A 251 8.31 10.94 0.72
N PHE A 252 8.32 10.85 2.06
CA PHE A 252 9.39 11.45 2.87
C PHE A 252 10.77 10.84 2.54
N LEU A 253 10.84 9.54 2.23
CA LEU A 253 12.10 8.91 1.85
C LEU A 253 12.69 9.46 0.56
N LEU A 254 11.85 9.84 -0.40
CA LEU A 254 12.31 10.45 -1.65
C LEU A 254 12.88 11.84 -1.44
N GLN A 255 12.38 12.58 -0.43
CA GLN A 255 12.84 13.93 -0.08
C GLN A 255 14.06 13.96 0.85
N CYS A 256 14.57 12.78 1.25
CA CYS A 256 15.72 12.71 2.16
C CYS A 256 16.98 13.35 1.57
N ASP A 257 17.15 13.34 0.25
CA ASP A 257 18.30 13.94 -0.42
C ASP A 257 18.31 15.47 -0.30
N GLU A 258 17.14 16.12 -0.38
CA GLU A 258 16.99 17.56 -0.16
C GLU A 258 17.32 17.94 1.29
N LEU A 259 16.90 17.10 2.24
CA LEU A 259 17.21 17.29 3.65
C LEU A 259 18.71 17.12 3.91
N VAL A 260 19.33 16.05 3.40
CA VAL A 260 20.78 15.81 3.51
C VAL A 260 21.56 16.96 2.87
N TYR A 261 21.14 17.43 1.70
CA TYR A 261 21.74 18.60 1.06
C TYR A 261 21.66 19.84 1.94
N SER A 262 20.50 20.10 2.56
CA SER A 262 20.31 21.27 3.44
C SER A 262 21.22 21.29 4.67
N VAL A 263 21.68 20.13 5.13
CA VAL A 263 22.54 19.99 6.31
C VAL A 263 24.02 19.88 5.94
N PHE A 264 24.35 19.02 4.97
CA PHE A 264 25.74 18.67 4.66
C PHE A 264 26.37 19.49 3.53
N CYS A 265 25.56 20.15 2.69
CA CYS A 265 26.11 20.97 1.61
C CYS A 265 26.78 22.24 2.18
N PRO A 266 28.08 22.47 1.90
CA PRO A 266 28.79 23.67 2.36
C PRO A 266 28.13 24.96 1.87
N PRO A 267 28.10 26.04 2.68
CA PRO A 267 27.45 27.30 2.31
C PRO A 267 27.93 27.88 0.97
N THR A 268 29.22 27.74 0.67
CA THR A 268 29.81 28.21 -0.60
C THR A 268 29.24 27.48 -1.81
N ALA A 269 29.11 26.15 -1.75
CA ALA A 269 28.50 25.38 -2.83
C ALA A 269 27.03 25.73 -3.00
N ARG A 270 26.30 25.89 -1.88
CA ARG A 270 24.89 26.29 -1.89
C ARG A 270 24.69 27.66 -2.56
N ALA A 271 25.53 28.64 -2.26
CA ALA A 271 25.49 29.96 -2.88
C ALA A 271 25.74 29.89 -4.40
N VAL A 272 26.68 29.04 -4.84
CA VAL A 272 26.94 28.81 -6.27
C VAL A 272 25.75 28.16 -6.96
N ILE A 273 25.19 27.09 -6.38
CA ILE A 273 24.03 26.37 -6.94
C ILE A 273 22.80 27.30 -7.04
N GLN A 274 22.54 28.10 -6.01
CA GLN A 274 21.42 29.05 -6.00
C GLN A 274 21.60 30.22 -6.99
N SER A 275 22.84 30.55 -7.34
CA SER A 275 23.17 31.64 -8.28
C SER A 275 23.35 31.15 -9.72
N LEU A 276 23.22 29.85 -9.96
CA LEU A 276 23.42 29.24 -11.27
C LEU A 276 22.20 29.48 -12.16
N GLU A 277 22.45 29.95 -13.38
CA GLU A 277 21.40 30.01 -14.39
C GLU A 277 20.99 28.62 -14.87
N PRO A 278 19.71 28.46 -15.27
CA PRO A 278 19.23 27.22 -15.85
C PRO A 278 20.09 26.75 -17.03
N ILE A 279 20.35 25.44 -17.11
CA ILE A 279 21.09 24.81 -18.20
C ILE A 279 20.18 24.69 -19.42
N ALA A 280 20.59 25.25 -20.56
CA ALA A 280 19.83 25.16 -21.81
C ALA A 280 19.92 23.75 -22.42
N LEU A 281 18.77 23.10 -22.65
CA LEU A 281 18.71 21.79 -23.30
C LEU A 281 18.72 21.94 -24.83
N LYS A 282 19.51 21.12 -25.52
CA LYS A 282 19.53 21.10 -26.99
C LYS A 282 18.22 20.51 -27.54
N LYS A 283 17.78 20.97 -28.72
CA LYS A 283 16.56 20.47 -29.38
C LYS A 283 16.55 18.95 -29.59
N THR A 284 17.71 18.33 -29.85
CA THR A 284 17.84 16.89 -30.08
C THR A 284 17.51 16.04 -28.84
N THR A 285 17.68 16.56 -27.63
CA THR A 285 17.34 15.86 -26.38
C THR A 285 15.88 16.03 -25.94
N LYS A 286 15.10 16.86 -26.65
CA LYS A 286 13.66 17.03 -26.35
C LYS A 286 12.82 15.82 -26.72
N LEU A 287 13.18 15.14 -27.81
CA LEU A 287 12.44 14.00 -28.32
C LEU A 287 12.37 12.84 -27.31
N PRO A 288 13.49 12.35 -26.73
CA PRO A 288 13.41 11.29 -25.72
C PRO A 288 12.64 11.75 -24.47
N LEU A 289 12.77 13.01 -24.06
CA LEU A 289 12.11 13.52 -22.86
C LEU A 289 10.58 13.57 -23.01
N GLN A 290 10.10 14.08 -24.14
CA GLN A 290 8.66 14.10 -24.42
C GLN A 290 8.10 12.68 -24.58
N MET A 291 8.87 11.77 -25.17
CA MET A 291 8.49 10.35 -25.24
C MET A 291 8.41 9.70 -23.85
N VAL A 292 9.34 10.00 -22.94
CA VAL A 292 9.29 9.52 -21.55
C VAL A 292 8.02 10.02 -20.84
N VAL A 293 7.70 11.31 -20.92
CA VAL A 293 6.46 11.87 -20.32
C VAL A 293 5.21 11.21 -20.93
N SER A 294 5.17 11.09 -22.25
CA SER A 294 4.04 10.50 -22.95
C SER A 294 3.90 9.01 -22.61
N SER A 295 5.01 8.30 -22.44
CA SER A 295 5.03 6.91 -22.02
C SER A 295 4.57 6.72 -20.58
N ALA A 296 4.85 7.68 -19.68
CA ALA A 296 4.45 7.59 -18.28
C ALA A 296 2.92 7.51 -18.10
N TRP A 297 2.16 8.24 -18.93
CA TRP A 297 0.69 8.19 -18.94
C TRP A 297 0.11 6.81 -19.26
N LEU A 298 0.85 5.97 -19.99
CA LEU A 298 0.46 4.59 -20.30
C LEU A 298 1.13 3.59 -19.35
N ALA A 299 2.40 3.81 -19.03
CA ALA A 299 3.21 2.92 -18.21
C ALA A 299 2.72 2.86 -16.76
N LEU A 300 2.31 3.98 -16.16
CA LEU A 300 1.84 3.99 -14.78
C LEU A 300 0.52 3.24 -14.59
N PRO A 301 -0.56 3.50 -15.36
CA PRO A 301 -1.77 2.69 -15.26
C PRO A 301 -1.52 1.21 -15.57
N ALA A 302 -0.69 0.90 -16.57
CA ALA A 302 -0.32 -0.47 -16.88
C ALA A 302 0.41 -1.15 -15.71
N PHE A 303 1.33 -0.44 -15.04
CA PHE A 303 2.04 -0.92 -13.86
C PHE A 303 1.09 -1.14 -12.67
N VAL A 304 0.18 -0.21 -12.40
CA VAL A 304 -0.82 -0.37 -11.33
C VAL A 304 -1.76 -1.53 -11.63
N LEU A 305 -2.21 -1.70 -12.88
CA LEU A 305 -3.03 -2.84 -13.29
C LEU A 305 -2.26 -4.16 -13.16
N TYR A 306 -0.98 -4.16 -13.53
CA TYR A 306 -0.10 -5.32 -13.35
C TYR A 306 0.02 -5.70 -11.87
N LEU A 307 0.28 -4.74 -10.98
CA LEU A 307 0.33 -4.99 -9.54
C LEU A 307 -1.02 -5.40 -8.97
N ALA A 308 -2.10 -4.76 -9.43
CA ALA A 308 -3.44 -5.09 -9.01
C ALA A 308 -3.75 -6.57 -9.30
N HIS A 309 -3.41 -7.02 -10.52
CA HIS A 309 -3.65 -8.39 -10.95
C HIS A 309 -2.73 -9.41 -10.27
N ASN A 310 -1.43 -9.14 -10.20
CA ASN A 310 -0.45 -10.14 -9.77
C ASN A 310 -0.17 -10.15 -8.25
N GLN A 311 -0.50 -9.07 -7.55
CA GLN A 311 -0.16 -8.91 -6.12
C GLN A 311 -1.40 -8.59 -5.29
N LEU A 312 -2.15 -7.52 -5.63
CA LEU A 312 -3.25 -7.04 -4.80
C LEU A 312 -4.45 -8.00 -4.77
N ILE A 313 -4.90 -8.53 -5.92
CA ILE A 313 -6.04 -9.45 -5.98
C ILE A 313 -5.75 -10.75 -5.22
N PRO A 314 -4.61 -11.45 -5.46
CA PRO A 314 -4.26 -12.63 -4.66
C PRO A 314 -4.21 -12.34 -3.15
N TYR A 315 -3.64 -11.19 -2.77
CA TYR A 315 -3.58 -10.80 -1.35
C TYR A 315 -4.98 -10.53 -0.76
N GLN A 316 -5.90 -9.94 -1.55
CA GLN A 316 -7.30 -9.76 -1.15
C GLN A 316 -8.04 -11.08 -1.00
N GLU A 317 -7.85 -12.03 -1.92
CA GLU A 317 -8.42 -13.38 -1.82
C GLU A 317 -7.96 -14.08 -0.54
N LEU A 318 -6.69 -13.91 -0.16
CA LEU A 318 -6.18 -14.45 1.10
C LEU A 318 -6.83 -13.79 2.33
N LYS A 319 -7.06 -12.47 2.32
CA LYS A 319 -7.83 -11.80 3.39
C LYS A 319 -9.27 -12.34 3.48
N VAL A 320 -9.91 -12.61 2.34
CA VAL A 320 -11.23 -13.25 2.29
C VAL A 320 -11.17 -14.66 2.86
N GLU A 321 -10.17 -15.46 2.50
CA GLU A 321 -10.01 -16.82 3.02
C GLU A 321 -9.76 -16.83 4.53
N VAL A 322 -8.94 -15.92 5.05
CA VAL A 322 -8.71 -15.77 6.49
C VAL A 322 -9.99 -15.35 7.20
N MET A 323 -10.75 -14.41 6.63
CA MET A 323 -12.06 -14.01 7.17
C MET A 323 -13.04 -15.18 7.17
N GLU A 324 -13.13 -15.94 6.08
CA GLU A 324 -14.00 -17.11 5.98
C GLU A 324 -13.57 -18.21 6.96
N ALA A 325 -12.26 -18.44 7.10
CA ALA A 325 -11.70 -19.35 8.08
C ALA A 325 -12.05 -18.91 9.52
N LEU A 326 -12.04 -17.61 9.81
CA LEU A 326 -12.32 -17.07 11.14
C LEU A 326 -13.83 -17.05 11.46
N CYS A 327 -14.65 -16.57 10.53
CA CYS A 327 -16.04 -16.16 10.74
C CYS A 327 -17.03 -16.62 9.68
N GLY A 328 -16.58 -17.36 8.64
CA GLY A 328 -17.44 -17.96 7.61
C GLY A 328 -18.42 -18.98 8.17
N GLY A 329 -19.41 -19.42 7.40
CA GLY A 329 -20.36 -20.46 7.86
C GLY A 329 -21.09 -20.14 9.18
N THR A 330 -21.39 -21.16 10.00
CA THR A 330 -22.06 -20.96 11.29
C THR A 330 -21.06 -20.82 12.44
N SER A 331 -21.13 -19.72 13.18
CA SER A 331 -20.32 -19.52 14.40
C SER A 331 -21.07 -19.94 15.67
N ARG A 332 -22.38 -20.19 15.57
CA ARG A 332 -23.30 -20.38 16.71
C ARG A 332 -23.48 -21.83 17.15
N PHE A 333 -22.38 -22.51 17.42
CA PHE A 333 -22.44 -23.84 18.04
C PHE A 333 -21.22 -24.07 18.91
N VAL A 334 -21.38 -24.97 19.87
CA VAL A 334 -20.29 -25.51 20.68
C VAL A 334 -20.30 -27.02 20.59
N PHE A 335 -19.15 -27.65 20.75
CA PHE A 335 -19.04 -29.10 20.84
C PHE A 335 -18.11 -29.53 21.98
N ASP A 336 -18.27 -30.76 22.42
CA ASP A 336 -17.31 -31.45 23.29
C ASP A 336 -17.13 -32.89 22.82
N ILE A 337 -16.04 -33.52 23.28
CA ILE A 337 -15.77 -34.94 23.03
C ILE A 337 -15.92 -35.66 24.36
N ASP A 338 -16.85 -36.60 24.43
CA ASP A 338 -17.07 -37.38 25.64
C ASP A 338 -15.96 -38.41 25.90
N ALA A 339 -16.02 -39.09 27.05
CA ALA A 339 -15.04 -40.11 27.43
C ALA A 339 -14.96 -41.31 26.47
N LEU A 340 -15.98 -41.50 25.62
CA LEU A 340 -16.03 -42.56 24.59
C LEU A 340 -15.54 -42.07 23.22
N GLY A 341 -15.06 -40.82 23.12
CA GLY A 341 -14.61 -40.22 21.87
C GLY A 341 -15.75 -39.77 20.95
N ARG A 342 -16.98 -39.63 21.46
CA ARG A 342 -18.12 -39.16 20.68
C ARG A 342 -18.18 -37.63 20.72
N VAL A 343 -18.40 -37.03 19.55
CA VAL A 343 -18.62 -35.59 19.42
C VAL A 343 -20.08 -35.30 19.78
N VAL A 344 -20.29 -34.43 20.77
CA VAL A 344 -21.61 -33.90 21.13
C VAL A 344 -21.60 -32.40 20.86
N TYR A 345 -22.64 -31.85 20.24
CA TYR A 345 -22.70 -30.43 19.92
C TYR A 345 -24.06 -29.82 20.29
N ALA A 346 -24.07 -28.50 20.49
CA ALA A 346 -25.27 -27.71 20.72
C ALA A 346 -25.19 -26.37 20.01
N VAL A 347 -26.33 -25.87 19.54
CA VAL A 347 -26.46 -24.56 18.90
C VAL A 347 -26.57 -23.48 19.97
N THR A 348 -25.72 -22.46 19.90
CA THR A 348 -25.69 -21.36 20.86
C THR A 348 -26.66 -20.24 20.46
N PRO A 349 -27.18 -19.44 21.42
CA PRO A 349 -28.03 -18.30 21.11
C PRO A 349 -27.27 -17.21 20.35
N ASP A 350 -28.02 -16.35 19.65
CA ASP A 350 -27.48 -15.16 18.98
C ASP A 350 -27.11 -14.08 20.01
N MET A 351 -26.23 -13.15 19.62
CA MET A 351 -25.88 -11.99 20.47
C MET A 351 -27.12 -11.12 20.75
N ASN A 352 -28.00 -10.99 19.76
CA ASN A 352 -29.18 -10.13 19.82
C ASN A 352 -30.46 -10.86 20.27
N ASP A 353 -30.40 -12.17 20.50
CA ASP A 353 -31.56 -12.99 20.86
C ASP A 353 -31.71 -13.07 22.39
N LEU A 354 -32.55 -12.18 22.94
CA LEU A 354 -32.95 -12.16 24.36
C LEU A 354 -34.20 -13.03 24.63
N SER A 355 -34.62 -13.87 23.67
CA SER A 355 -35.87 -14.61 23.82
C SER A 355 -35.80 -15.69 24.91
N PRO A 356 -36.93 -16.04 25.55
CA PRO A 356 -37.02 -17.17 26.49
C PRO A 356 -36.57 -18.52 25.90
N LEU A 357 -36.65 -18.65 24.56
CA LEU A 357 -36.15 -19.81 23.81
C LEU A 357 -34.64 -19.97 23.88
N ALA A 358 -33.88 -18.89 24.10
CA ALA A 358 -32.45 -18.95 24.37
C ALA A 358 -32.16 -19.66 25.69
N ALA A 359 -32.95 -19.39 26.74
CA ALA A 359 -32.82 -20.05 28.04
C ALA A 359 -33.06 -21.57 27.97
N HIS A 360 -34.00 -22.03 27.13
CA HIS A 360 -34.22 -23.47 26.92
C HIS A 360 -33.08 -24.15 26.15
N ARG A 361 -32.42 -23.45 25.21
CA ARG A 361 -31.22 -23.99 24.53
C ARG A 361 -30.02 -24.07 25.46
N ASN A 362 -29.92 -23.13 26.40
CA ASN A 362 -28.89 -23.15 27.44
C ASN A 362 -29.02 -24.39 28.33
N ASP A 363 -30.24 -24.86 28.61
CA ASP A 363 -30.47 -26.13 29.32
C ASP A 363 -29.89 -27.34 28.57
N VAL A 364 -29.98 -27.37 27.23
CA VAL A 364 -29.36 -28.43 26.42
C VAL A 364 -27.84 -28.38 26.48
N VAL A 365 -27.24 -27.18 26.42
CA VAL A 365 -25.80 -27.01 26.61
C VAL A 365 -25.40 -27.48 28.02
N GLN A 366 -26.13 -27.08 29.06
CA GLN A 366 -25.93 -27.54 30.45
C GLN A 366 -26.03 -29.04 30.62
N ARG A 367 -26.90 -29.71 29.87
CA ARG A 367 -26.94 -31.17 29.84
C ARG A 367 -25.69 -31.78 29.21
N ILE A 368 -25.06 -31.15 28.21
CA ILE A 368 -23.74 -31.60 27.71
C ILE A 368 -22.68 -31.48 28.81
N ILE A 369 -22.76 -30.43 29.63
CA ILE A 369 -21.83 -30.15 30.75
C ILE A 369 -21.96 -31.18 31.87
N HIS A 370 -23.19 -31.49 32.24
CA HIS A 370 -23.51 -32.28 33.44
C HIS A 370 -23.73 -33.77 33.16
N ASN A 371 -23.86 -34.19 31.90
CA ASN A 371 -24.07 -35.61 31.57
C ASN A 371 -22.73 -36.36 31.54
N ASP A 372 -22.13 -36.47 32.72
CA ASP A 372 -21.36 -37.64 33.06
C ASP A 372 -22.34 -38.83 33.13
N SER A 373 -22.44 -39.55 32.00
CA SER A 373 -22.72 -41.00 31.91
C SER A 373 -24.09 -41.61 31.59
N ARG A 374 -25.28 -40.97 31.52
CA ARG A 374 -26.53 -41.81 31.44
C ARG A 374 -27.74 -41.43 30.59
N THR A 375 -27.82 -40.29 29.93
CA THR A 375 -28.93 -40.07 28.97
C THR A 375 -28.47 -40.20 27.53
N GLU A 376 -29.05 -41.16 26.81
CA GLU A 376 -28.94 -41.36 25.36
C GLU A 376 -29.55 -40.15 24.63
N ILE A 377 -28.80 -39.06 24.56
CA ILE A 377 -28.97 -38.10 23.47
C ILE A 377 -28.48 -38.85 22.22
N PRO A 378 -29.24 -38.88 21.10
CA PRO A 378 -28.78 -39.51 19.86
C PRO A 378 -27.51 -38.78 19.37
N ALA A 379 -26.36 -39.26 19.83
CA ALA A 379 -25.06 -38.75 19.48
C ALA A 379 -24.76 -39.27 18.08
N VAL A 380 -24.98 -38.41 17.08
CA VAL A 380 -24.61 -38.75 15.71
C VAL A 380 -23.09 -38.77 15.63
N ARG A 381 -22.55 -39.92 15.23
CA ARG A 381 -21.12 -40.19 15.17
C ARG A 381 -20.53 -39.50 13.95
N MET A 382 -19.82 -38.39 14.14
CA MET A 382 -19.04 -37.75 13.08
C MET A 382 -17.56 -38.08 13.19
N ARG A 383 -16.91 -38.29 12.05
CA ARG A 383 -15.45 -38.25 11.95
C ARG A 383 -14.95 -36.80 11.88
N LEU A 384 -13.67 -36.60 12.18
CA LEU A 384 -13.07 -35.25 12.28
C LEU A 384 -13.13 -34.47 10.95
N ASP A 385 -13.02 -35.16 9.83
CA ASP A 385 -13.19 -34.66 8.46
C ASP A 385 -14.64 -34.23 8.16
N GLU A 386 -15.63 -34.91 8.73
CA GLU A 386 -17.05 -34.52 8.61
C GLU A 386 -17.38 -33.27 9.43
N MET A 387 -16.67 -33.03 10.54
CA MET A 387 -16.77 -31.78 11.30
C MET A 387 -16.25 -30.58 10.52
N GLU A 388 -15.15 -30.75 9.77
CA GLU A 388 -14.65 -29.68 8.89
C GLU A 388 -15.69 -29.33 7.83
N LEU A 389 -16.38 -30.33 7.27
CA LEU A 389 -17.49 -30.12 6.35
C LEU A 389 -18.66 -29.37 7.03
N ALA A 390 -19.03 -29.77 8.24
CA ALA A 390 -20.12 -29.15 9.00
C ALA A 390 -19.86 -27.65 9.32
N THR A 391 -18.61 -27.26 9.55
CA THR A 391 -18.25 -25.83 9.76
C THR A 391 -18.52 -24.96 8.53
N ARG A 392 -18.49 -25.55 7.33
CA ARG A 392 -18.75 -24.87 6.04
C ARG A 392 -20.22 -24.88 5.63
N MET A 393 -21.07 -25.65 6.30
CA MET A 393 -22.49 -25.79 5.93
C MET A 393 -23.33 -24.61 6.44
N THR A 394 -24.29 -24.18 5.63
CA THR A 394 -25.32 -23.23 6.06
C THR A 394 -26.23 -23.84 7.11
N LYS A 395 -26.91 -23.02 7.92
CA LYS A 395 -27.88 -23.51 8.93
C LYS A 395 -28.90 -24.49 8.34
N ALA A 396 -29.41 -24.22 7.13
CA ALA A 396 -30.39 -25.09 6.47
C ALA A 396 -29.77 -26.43 6.03
N GLN A 397 -28.54 -26.42 5.52
CA GLN A 397 -27.80 -27.63 5.16
C GLN A 397 -27.46 -28.46 6.39
N ILE A 398 -27.04 -27.83 7.48
CA ILE A 398 -26.84 -28.49 8.78
C ILE A 398 -28.14 -29.17 9.20
N THR A 399 -29.25 -28.43 9.28
CA THR A 399 -30.55 -29.01 9.67
C THR A 399 -30.99 -30.16 8.76
N ARG A 400 -30.80 -30.07 7.44
CA ARG A 400 -31.14 -31.14 6.48
C ARG A 400 -30.23 -32.35 6.60
N PHE A 401 -28.92 -32.11 6.71
CA PHE A 401 -27.91 -33.15 6.92
C PHE A 401 -28.25 -33.98 8.16
N TRP A 402 -28.62 -33.32 9.26
CA TRP A 402 -29.00 -34.01 10.49
C TRP A 402 -30.40 -34.63 10.42
N ALA A 403 -31.36 -34.01 9.73
CA ALA A 403 -32.66 -34.64 9.46
C ALA A 403 -32.55 -35.91 8.59
N CYS A 404 -31.49 -36.01 7.75
CA CYS A 404 -31.12 -37.25 7.05
C CYS A 404 -30.54 -38.29 8.04
N ALA A 405 -29.68 -37.86 8.98
CA ALA A 405 -29.00 -38.74 9.92
C ALA A 405 -29.91 -39.33 11.02
N ASP A 406 -30.98 -38.62 11.39
CA ASP A 406 -31.92 -39.00 12.46
C ASP A 406 -33.00 -40.01 11.99
N LYS A 407 -32.96 -40.45 10.73
CA LYS A 407 -33.91 -41.48 10.25
C LYS A 407 -33.50 -42.87 10.80
N PRO A 408 -34.40 -43.58 11.48
CA PRO A 408 -34.13 -44.91 11.99
C PRO A 408 -33.79 -45.89 10.86
N SER A 409 -32.92 -46.83 11.20
CA SER A 409 -32.14 -47.80 10.42
C SER A 409 -32.90 -48.81 9.52
N ASP A 410 -34.01 -48.45 8.89
CA ASP A 410 -34.75 -49.37 7.99
C ASP A 410 -34.22 -49.42 6.56
N LEU A 411 -33.16 -48.67 6.23
CA LEU A 411 -32.38 -48.89 5.01
C LEU A 411 -31.02 -49.46 5.40
N ARG A 412 -30.87 -50.78 5.30
CA ARG A 412 -29.57 -51.47 5.35
C ARG A 412 -28.68 -50.98 4.19
N PHE A 413 -28.01 -49.85 4.36
CA PHE A 413 -26.76 -49.59 3.66
C PHE A 413 -25.66 -50.28 4.43
N SER A 414 -25.15 -51.36 3.83
CA SER A 414 -24.04 -52.14 4.36
C SER A 414 -22.84 -51.22 4.61
N TYR A 415 -22.23 -51.34 5.79
CA TYR A 415 -21.02 -50.64 6.19
C TYR A 415 -19.86 -50.98 5.24
N GLY A 416 -19.69 -50.17 4.20
CA GLY A 416 -18.58 -50.25 3.27
C GLY A 416 -18.42 -48.90 2.58
N ALA A 417 -17.38 -48.15 2.99
CA ALA A 417 -16.88 -46.92 2.37
C ALA A 417 -17.97 -45.94 1.88
N ILE A 418 -18.44 -45.07 2.78
CA ILE A 418 -19.17 -43.86 2.37
C ILE A 418 -18.17 -42.95 1.64
N GLY A 419 -18.14 -43.04 0.31
CA GLY A 419 -17.42 -42.11 -0.54
C GLY A 419 -18.13 -40.76 -0.57
N ALA A 420 -17.35 -39.68 -0.78
CA ALA A 420 -17.81 -38.28 -0.79
C ALA A 420 -19.08 -38.02 -1.65
N GLY A 421 -19.39 -38.87 -2.63
CA GLY A 421 -20.59 -38.75 -3.47
C GLY A 421 -21.93 -39.00 -2.76
N SER A 422 -22.00 -39.75 -1.66
CA SER A 422 -23.29 -39.96 -0.97
C SER A 422 -23.68 -38.79 -0.07
N LEU A 423 -22.70 -38.01 0.40
CA LEU A 423 -22.89 -36.77 1.17
C LEU A 423 -23.50 -35.66 0.31
N GLU A 424 -23.08 -35.55 -0.96
CA GLU A 424 -23.69 -34.63 -1.94
C GLU A 424 -25.16 -34.97 -2.24
N THR A 425 -25.54 -36.26 -2.12
CA THR A 425 -26.90 -36.74 -2.46
C THR A 425 -27.91 -36.55 -1.33
N CYS A 426 -27.49 -36.47 -0.06
CA CYS A 426 -28.37 -36.05 1.06
C CYS A 426 -28.40 -34.52 1.25
N ALA A 427 -27.40 -33.80 0.73
CA ALA A 427 -27.34 -32.34 0.83
C ALA A 427 -28.12 -31.61 -0.27
N ARG A 428 -28.25 -32.21 -1.47
CA ARG A 428 -29.24 -31.80 -2.49
C ARG A 428 -30.64 -32.22 -2.07
#